data_AF-A0A9Q3E7W6-F1
#
_entry.id   AF-A0A9Q3E7W6-F1
#
_cell.length_a   1.000
_cell.length_b   1.000
_cell.length_c   1.000
_cell.angle_alpha   90.00
_cell.angle_beta   90.00
_cell.angle_gamma   90.00
#
_symmetry.space_group_name_H-M   'P 1'
#
loop_
_entity.id
_entity.type
_entity.pdbx_description
1 polymer ?
#
loop_
_entity_poly.entity_id
_entity_poly.type
_entity_poly.pdbx_seq_one_letter_code
_entity_poly.pdbx_strand_id
1 'polypeptide(L)'
;MIAAVPLSEKRKAKDQLCLWILRFINITSFRVKVVKAYNGTKLVNHSFDNFLKAQGIMHGQLMPYGHHQNGKIECTIRDVLEIACTSLLAENSKAELWPFAFKHVAWLQNRMLNLDSQLIPYMMGGKKKPSLLRLCVFGAKSYINDNQN
;
A
#
# COMPACT_ATOMS: atom_id res chain seq x y z
N MET A 1 4.64 -2.26 -5.60
CA MET A 1 4.62 -2.04 -4.14
C MET A 1 3.23 -1.68 -3.72
N ILE A 2 2.80 -2.16 -2.55
CA ILE A 2 1.47 -1.95 -1.99
C ILE A 2 1.56 -0.91 -0.88
N ALA A 3 0.58 -0.01 -0.80
CA ALA A 3 0.49 1.01 0.23
C ALA A 3 -0.83 0.87 0.98
N ALA A 4 -0.74 0.47 2.24
CA ALA A 4 -1.88 0.39 3.14
C ALA A 4 -1.94 1.66 4.00
N VAL A 5 -2.87 2.57 3.67
CA VAL A 5 -3.10 3.78 4.46
C VAL A 5 -4.54 3.80 4.97
N PRO A 6 -4.76 3.47 6.26
CA PRO A 6 -6.05 3.61 6.90
C PRO A 6 -6.44 5.08 6.98
N LEU A 7 -7.67 5.40 6.61
CA LEU A 7 -8.21 6.75 6.59
C LEU A 7 -9.45 6.80 7.46
N SER A 8 -9.56 7.82 8.31
CA SER A 8 -10.77 8.09 9.07
C SER A 8 -11.91 8.62 8.19
N GLU A 9 -11.58 9.27 7.07
CA GLU A 9 -12.55 9.89 6.16
C GLU A 9 -12.16 9.67 4.70
N LYS A 10 -13.15 9.37 3.86
CA LYS A 10 -12.96 9.17 2.41
C LYS A 10 -12.41 10.40 1.69
N ARG A 11 -12.68 11.62 2.20
CA ARG A 11 -12.25 12.89 1.57
C ARG A 11 -10.73 13.06 1.57
N LYS A 12 -10.03 12.51 2.58
CA LYS A 12 -8.56 12.57 2.74
C LYS A 12 -7.82 11.66 1.76
N ALA A 13 -8.52 10.76 1.08
CA ALA A 13 -7.91 9.74 0.24
C ALA A 13 -7.15 10.33 -0.95
N LYS A 14 -7.63 11.44 -1.53
CA LYS A 14 -6.94 12.12 -2.63
C LYS A 14 -5.58 12.67 -2.19
N ASP A 15 -5.57 13.46 -1.11
CA ASP A 15 -4.35 14.11 -0.63
C ASP A 15 -3.33 13.06 -0.19
N GLN A 16 -3.79 11.99 0.46
CA GLN A 16 -2.93 10.89 0.86
C GLN A 16 -2.35 10.12 -0.33
N LEU A 17 -3.11 9.96 -1.42
CA LEU A 17 -2.63 9.36 -2.66
C LEU A 17 -1.55 10.24 -3.31
N CYS A 18 -1.77 11.55 -3.41
CA CYS A 18 -0.78 12.50 -3.93
C CYS A 18 0.52 12.44 -3.11
N LEU A 19 0.42 12.50 -1.78
CA LEU A 19 1.56 12.37 -0.87
C LEU A 19 2.29 11.03 -1.05
N TRP A 20 1.55 9.96 -1.26
CA TRP A 20 2.14 8.65 -1.48
C TRP A 20 2.90 8.58 -2.81
N ILE A 21 2.36 9.13 -3.90
CA ILE A 21 3.02 9.19 -5.21
C ILE A 21 4.36 9.93 -5.09
N LEU A 22 4.37 11.10 -4.43
CA LEU A 22 5.60 11.87 -4.22
C LEU A 22 6.63 11.07 -3.40
N ARG A 23 6.20 10.45 -2.30
CA ARG A 23 7.06 9.60 -1.48
C ARG A 23 7.61 8.42 -2.27
N PHE A 24 6.78 7.78 -3.09
CA PHE A 24 7.19 6.66 -3.93
C PHE A 24 8.29 7.09 -4.90
N ILE A 25 8.10 8.20 -5.63
CA ILE A 25 9.11 8.74 -6.55
C ILE A 25 10.42 9.04 -5.79
N ASN A 26 10.34 9.71 -4.65
CA ASN A 26 11.51 10.08 -3.85
C ASN A 26 12.28 8.87 -3.29
N ILE A 27 11.56 7.87 -2.77
CA ILE A 27 12.19 6.69 -2.14
C ILE A 27 12.76 5.74 -3.19
N THR A 28 12.09 5.61 -4.34
CA THR A 28 12.47 4.63 -5.36
C THR A 28 13.39 5.18 -6.44
N SER A 29 13.49 6.51 -6.56
CA SER A 29 14.10 7.18 -7.71
C SER A 29 13.47 6.79 -9.06
N PHE A 30 12.28 6.16 -9.06
CA PHE A 30 11.58 5.82 -10.30
C PHE A 30 10.85 7.02 -10.87
N ARG A 31 11.00 7.20 -12.18
CA ARG A 31 10.15 8.10 -12.94
C ARG A 31 8.81 7.44 -13.21
N VAL A 32 7.79 7.82 -12.45
CA VAL A 32 6.40 7.42 -12.70
C VAL A 32 5.92 8.10 -13.97
N LYS A 33 5.61 7.32 -15.02
CA LYS A 33 5.14 7.86 -16.30
C LYS A 33 3.62 7.95 -16.38
N VAL A 34 2.94 6.95 -15.86
CA VAL A 34 1.48 6.81 -15.93
C VAL A 34 0.96 6.35 -14.57
N VAL A 35 -0.06 7.04 -14.07
CA VAL A 35 -0.88 6.57 -12.95
C VAL A 35 -2.21 6.13 -13.51
N LYS A 36 -2.59 4.88 -13.25
CA LYS A 36 -3.90 4.35 -13.63
C LYS A 36 -4.84 4.31 -12.44
N ALA A 37 -5.98 4.98 -12.54
CA ALA A 37 -7.02 4.97 -11.53
C ALA A 37 -8.34 4.42 -12.08
N TYR A 38 -9.12 3.78 -11.22
CA TYR A 38 -10.45 3.30 -11.58
C TYR A 38 -11.44 4.48 -11.66
N ASN A 39 -12.17 4.55 -12.78
CA ASN A 39 -12.99 5.71 -13.15
C ASN A 39 -14.19 5.96 -12.23
N GLY A 40 -14.62 4.96 -11.45
CA GLY A 40 -15.69 5.08 -10.46
C GLY A 40 -15.25 5.63 -9.10
N THR A 41 -13.97 5.94 -8.91
CA THR A 41 -13.49 6.49 -7.63
C THR A 41 -13.68 8.01 -7.59
N LYS A 42 -14.24 8.53 -6.48
CA LYS A 42 -14.32 9.98 -6.18
C LYS A 42 -12.94 10.67 -6.08
N LEU A 43 -11.86 9.89 -6.22
CA LEU A 43 -10.47 10.31 -6.25
C LEU A 43 -10.09 10.97 -7.58
N VAL A 44 -10.67 10.49 -8.67
CA VAL A 44 -10.44 11.02 -10.02
C VAL A 44 -11.28 12.29 -10.19
N ASN A 45 -10.62 13.44 -10.06
CA ASN A 45 -11.21 14.75 -10.28
C ASN A 45 -10.17 15.71 -10.88
N HIS A 46 -10.62 16.87 -11.34
CA HIS A 46 -9.74 17.87 -11.98
C HIS A 46 -8.53 18.28 -11.11
N SER A 47 -8.68 18.32 -9.79
CA SER A 47 -7.55 18.66 -8.90
C SER A 47 -6.47 17.57 -8.88
N PHE A 48 -6.87 16.30 -8.97
CA PHE A 48 -5.94 15.18 -9.07
C PHE A 48 -5.24 15.15 -10.44
N ASP A 49 -5.98 15.43 -11.52
CA ASP A 49 -5.40 15.56 -12.86
C ASP A 49 -4.35 16.67 -12.95
N ASN A 50 -4.66 17.83 -12.36
CA ASN A 50 -3.74 18.96 -12.31
C ASN A 50 -2.48 18.63 -11.50
N PHE A 51 -2.63 17.91 -10.38
CA PHE A 51 -1.49 17.41 -9.62
C PHE A 51 -0.60 16.48 -10.47
N LEU A 52 -1.18 15.49 -11.16
CA LEU A 52 -0.40 14.58 -12.01
C LEU A 52 0.30 15.32 -13.15
N LYS A 53 -0.39 16.25 -13.83
CA LYS A 53 0.19 17.09 -14.89
C LYS A 53 1.37 17.92 -14.36
N ALA A 54 1.26 18.52 -13.18
CA ALA A 54 2.33 19.28 -12.56
C ALA A 54 3.58 18.43 -12.25
N GLN A 55 3.40 17.13 -12.01
CA GLN A 55 4.50 16.18 -11.83
C GLN A 55 4.98 15.55 -13.15
N GLY A 56 4.42 15.95 -14.30
CA GLY A 56 4.73 15.35 -15.61
C GLY A 56 4.27 13.91 -15.76
N ILE A 57 3.24 13.50 -15.00
CA ILE A 57 2.67 12.15 -14.97
C ILE A 57 1.40 12.13 -15.81
N MET A 58 1.28 11.17 -16.71
CA MET A 58 0.04 10.94 -17.46
C MET A 58 -1.00 10.26 -16.57
N HIS A 59 -2.21 10.79 -16.55
CA HIS A 59 -3.33 10.09 -15.97
C HIS A 59 -3.91 9.10 -16.98
N GLY A 60 -3.89 7.81 -16.66
CA GLY A 60 -4.59 6.77 -17.39
C GLY A 60 -5.88 6.39 -16.68
N GLN A 61 -7.01 6.36 -17.38
CA GLN A 61 -8.23 5.78 -16.82
C GLN A 61 -8.28 4.29 -17.15
N LEU A 62 -8.59 3.47 -16.15
CA LEU A 62 -8.90 2.07 -16.39
C LEU A 62 -10.22 1.99 -17.15
N MET A 63 -10.23 1.26 -18.27
CA MET A 63 -11.44 1.05 -19.06
C MET A 63 -12.51 0.41 -18.16
N PRO A 64 -13.79 0.83 -18.24
CA PRO A 64 -14.87 0.24 -17.45
C PRO A 64 -14.94 -1.29 -17.55
N TYR A 65 -14.60 -1.83 -18.73
CA TYR A 65 -14.58 -3.26 -19.05
C TYR A 65 -13.17 -3.88 -19.07
N GLY A 66 -12.16 -3.17 -18.54
CA GLY A 66 -10.81 -3.67 -18.35
C GLY A 66 -10.71 -4.65 -17.18
N HIS A 67 -11.60 -5.66 -17.14
CA HIS A 67 -11.81 -6.58 -16.01
C HIS A 67 -10.51 -7.18 -15.49
N HIS A 68 -9.55 -7.49 -16.36
CA HIS A 68 -8.28 -8.07 -15.94
C HIS A 68 -7.37 -7.09 -15.18
N GLN A 69 -7.36 -5.79 -15.54
CA GLN A 69 -6.54 -4.79 -14.84
C GLN A 69 -7.21 -4.33 -13.53
N ASN A 70 -8.53 -4.14 -13.55
CA ASN A 70 -9.30 -3.88 -12.33
C ASN A 70 -9.23 -5.07 -11.38
N GLY A 71 -9.39 -6.28 -11.92
CA GLY A 71 -9.32 -7.53 -11.18
C GLY A 71 -7.99 -7.71 -10.45
N LYS A 72 -6.84 -7.30 -11.03
CA LYS A 72 -5.55 -7.34 -10.31
C LYS A 72 -5.54 -6.42 -9.08
N ILE A 73 -6.07 -5.21 -9.19
CA ILE A 73 -6.15 -4.27 -8.06
C ILE A 73 -7.11 -4.82 -7.00
N GLU A 74 -8.28 -5.29 -7.42
CA GLU A 74 -9.31 -5.85 -6.54
C GLU A 74 -8.84 -7.12 -5.83
N CYS A 75 -8.21 -8.05 -6.55
CA CYS A 75 -7.59 -9.24 -5.97
C CYS A 75 -6.54 -8.84 -4.94
N THR A 76 -5.62 -7.92 -5.28
CA THR A 76 -4.59 -7.48 -4.34
C THR A 76 -5.19 -6.89 -3.07
N ILE A 77 -6.23 -6.05 -3.20
CA ILE A 77 -6.91 -5.45 -2.04
C ILE A 77 -7.59 -6.53 -1.20
N ARG A 78 -8.28 -7.48 -1.84
CA ARG A 78 -8.93 -8.60 -1.17
C ARG A 78 -7.93 -9.48 -0.44
N ASP A 79 -6.82 -9.86 -1.08
CA ASP A 79 -5.79 -10.70 -0.49
C ASP A 79 -5.19 -10.03 0.77
N VAL A 80 -4.92 -8.72 0.72
CA VAL A 80 -4.41 -7.99 1.90
C VAL A 80 -5.47 -7.95 3.01
N LEU A 81 -6.75 -7.76 2.67
CA LEU A 81 -7.84 -7.76 3.65
C LEU A 81 -8.02 -9.12 4.30
N GLU A 82 -8.04 -10.20 3.52
CA GLU A 82 -8.22 -11.57 4.01
C GLU A 82 -7.10 -11.97 4.95
N ILE A 83 -5.84 -11.71 4.58
CA ILE A 83 -4.69 -12.01 5.45
C ILE A 83 -4.73 -11.16 6.73
N ALA A 84 -5.11 -9.88 6.63
CA ALA A 84 -5.22 -9.01 7.80
C ALA A 84 -6.31 -9.48 8.78
N CYS A 85 -7.49 -9.84 8.26
CA CYS A 85 -8.58 -10.42 9.05
C CYS A 85 -8.16 -11.74 9.70
N THR A 86 -7.49 -12.61 8.95
CA THR A 86 -6.99 -13.91 9.45
C THR A 86 -5.97 -13.70 10.58
N SER A 87 -5.07 -12.73 10.42
CA SER A 87 -4.07 -12.39 11.45
C SER A 87 -4.71 -11.88 12.74
N LEU A 88 -5.79 -11.09 12.64
CA LEU A 88 -6.53 -10.63 13.82
C LEU A 88 -7.23 -11.79 14.55
N LEU A 89 -7.84 -12.70 13.80
CA LEU A 89 -8.55 -13.86 14.35
C LEU A 89 -7.58 -14.86 15.00
N ALA A 90 -6.45 -15.15 14.35
CA ALA A 90 -5.45 -16.10 14.85
C ALA A 90 -4.90 -15.68 16.22
N GLU A 91 -4.72 -14.39 16.46
CA GLU A 91 -4.17 -13.82 17.69
C GLU A 91 -5.25 -13.39 18.69
N ASN A 92 -6.52 -13.71 18.43
CA ASN A 92 -7.68 -13.27 19.22
C ASN A 92 -7.63 -11.76 19.55
N SER A 93 -7.20 -10.96 18.57
CA SER A 93 -6.93 -9.53 18.72
C SER A 93 -8.20 -8.70 18.59
N LYS A 94 -8.22 -7.52 19.24
CA LYS A 94 -9.33 -6.57 19.11
C LYS A 94 -9.50 -6.11 17.66
N ALA A 95 -10.74 -6.06 17.18
CA ALA A 95 -11.06 -5.61 15.82
C ALA A 95 -10.55 -4.19 15.52
N GLU A 96 -10.45 -3.33 16.53
CA GLU A 96 -9.88 -1.98 16.44
C GLU A 96 -8.44 -1.95 15.92
N LEU A 97 -7.71 -3.05 16.04
CA LEU A 97 -6.33 -3.18 15.56
C LEU A 97 -6.22 -3.48 14.06
N TRP A 98 -7.34 -3.62 13.34
CA TRP A 98 -7.34 -3.87 11.89
C TRP A 98 -6.46 -2.91 11.07
N PRO A 99 -6.33 -1.60 11.38
CA PRO A 99 -5.47 -0.71 10.61
C PRO A 99 -3.99 -1.11 10.71
N PHE A 100 -3.59 -1.67 11.85
CA PHE A 100 -2.23 -2.15 12.10
C PHE A 100 -1.99 -3.49 11.41
N ALA A 101 -2.97 -4.40 11.47
CA ALA A 101 -2.91 -5.68 10.74
C ALA A 101 -2.77 -5.43 9.24
N PHE A 102 -3.60 -4.53 8.69
CA PHE A 102 -3.56 -4.17 7.27
C PHE A 102 -2.21 -3.58 6.85
N LYS A 103 -1.64 -2.69 7.66
CA LYS A 103 -0.28 -2.16 7.45
C LYS A 103 0.80 -3.24 7.55
N HIS A 104 0.68 -4.15 8.51
CA HIS A 104 1.62 -5.25 8.71
C HIS A 104 1.65 -6.18 7.49
N VAL A 105 0.48 -6.58 6.98
CA VAL A 105 0.37 -7.41 5.77
C VAL A 105 0.97 -6.71 4.55
N ALA A 106 0.66 -5.44 4.33
CA ALA A 106 1.27 -4.68 3.23
C ALA A 106 2.80 -4.55 3.39
N TRP A 107 3.29 -4.41 4.63
CA TRP A 107 4.72 -4.39 4.92
C TRP A 107 5.40 -5.72 4.57
N LEU A 108 4.75 -6.84 4.88
CA LEU A 108 5.20 -8.20 4.55
C LEU A 108 5.21 -8.43 3.04
N GLN A 109 4.09 -8.19 2.36
CA GLN A 109 3.97 -8.42 0.91
C GLN A 109 4.98 -7.60 0.10
N ASN A 110 5.37 -6.41 0.58
CA ASN A 110 6.44 -5.64 -0.06
C ASN A 110 7.85 -6.24 0.15
N ARG A 111 8.06 -7.09 1.16
CA ARG A 111 9.38 -7.66 1.52
C ARG A 111 9.52 -9.15 1.24
N MET A 112 8.44 -9.81 0.85
CA MET A 112 8.46 -11.20 0.38
C MET A 112 8.72 -11.26 -1.11
N LEU A 113 9.22 -12.42 -1.57
CA LEU A 113 9.32 -12.73 -2.99
C LEU A 113 7.92 -12.83 -3.57
N ASN A 114 7.63 -12.03 -4.58
CA ASN A 114 6.42 -12.21 -5.38
C ASN A 114 6.74 -13.29 -6.44
N LEU A 115 6.01 -14.41 -6.39
CA LEU A 115 6.29 -15.57 -7.26
C LEU A 115 6.04 -15.28 -8.74
N ASP A 116 5.07 -14.45 -9.09
CA ASP A 116 4.77 -14.14 -10.50
C ASP A 116 5.89 -13.32 -11.14
N SER A 117 6.44 -12.35 -10.39
CA SER A 117 7.49 -11.46 -10.89
C SER A 117 8.90 -11.95 -10.58
N GLN A 118 9.06 -12.92 -9.67
CA GLN A 118 10.35 -13.34 -9.11
C GLN A 118 11.16 -12.18 -8.52
N LEU A 119 10.48 -11.13 -8.06
CA LEU A 119 11.07 -9.92 -7.49
C LEU A 119 10.54 -9.67 -6.08
N ILE A 120 11.39 -9.06 -5.25
CA ILE A 120 10.99 -8.51 -3.95
C ILE A 120 10.61 -7.04 -4.17
N PRO A 121 9.34 -6.63 -3.97
CA PRO A 121 8.90 -5.27 -4.31
C PRO A 121 9.71 -4.15 -3.65
N TYR A 122 10.16 -4.37 -2.41
CA TYR A 122 11.01 -3.44 -1.66
C TYR A 122 12.35 -3.16 -2.38
N MET A 123 12.91 -4.17 -3.04
CA MET A 123 14.19 -4.04 -3.74
C MET A 123 14.08 -3.26 -5.05
N MET A 124 12.85 -3.01 -5.54
CA MET A 124 12.66 -2.18 -6.73
C MET A 124 13.12 -0.74 -6.47
N GLY A 125 12.88 -0.21 -5.25
CA GLY A 125 13.21 1.18 -4.92
C GLY A 125 14.64 1.42 -4.42
N GLY A 126 15.30 0.38 -3.96
CA GLY A 126 16.68 0.45 -3.49
C GLY A 126 17.28 -0.94 -3.61
N LYS A 127 18.44 -1.07 -4.25
CA LYS A 127 19.12 -2.35 -4.53
C LYS A 127 19.59 -3.11 -3.27
N LYS A 128 19.08 -2.78 -2.10
CA LYS A 128 19.39 -3.38 -0.80
C LYS A 128 18.29 -4.36 -0.41
N LYS A 129 18.67 -5.57 -0.01
CA LYS A 129 17.74 -6.55 0.56
C LYS A 129 17.06 -5.96 1.81
N PRO A 130 15.74 -6.19 2.00
CA PRO A 130 15.07 -5.73 3.21
C PRO A 130 15.65 -6.46 4.43
N SER A 131 15.93 -5.71 5.50
CA SER A 131 16.23 -6.34 6.79
C SER A 131 14.96 -6.98 7.36
N LEU A 132 15.06 -8.23 7.77
CA LEU A 132 14.00 -9.00 8.42
C LEU A 132 14.17 -9.07 9.95
N LEU A 133 15.12 -8.33 10.54
CA LEU A 133 15.37 -8.34 11.99
C LEU A 133 14.15 -7.90 12.82
N ARG A 134 13.23 -7.14 12.20
CA ARG A 134 11.98 -6.66 12.81
C ARG A 134 10.75 -7.46 12.37
N LEU A 135 10.95 -8.61 11.73
CA LEU A 135 9.86 -9.49 11.36
C LEU A 135 9.34 -10.18 12.62
N CYS A 136 8.09 -9.89 12.97
CA CYS A 136 7.35 -10.58 14.01
C CYS A 136 5.99 -10.99 13.47
N VAL A 137 5.37 -12.01 14.07
CA VAL A 137 3.95 -12.30 13.85
C VAL A 137 3.15 -11.09 14.35
N PHE A 138 2.07 -10.76 13.66
CA PHE A 138 1.11 -9.78 14.17
C PHE A 138 0.68 -10.17 15.59
N GLY A 139 0.47 -9.22 16.51
CA GLY A 139 0.07 -9.53 17.88
C GLY A 139 1.18 -10.06 18.80
N ALA A 140 2.41 -10.26 18.30
CA ALA A 140 3.53 -10.70 19.13
C ALA A 140 3.78 -9.78 20.34
N LYS A 141 4.10 -10.38 21.50
CA LYS A 141 4.45 -9.65 22.72
C LYS A 141 5.64 -8.73 22.44
N SER A 142 5.50 -7.46 22.80
CA SER A 142 6.58 -6.48 22.72
C SER A 142 6.87 -5.92 24.11
N TYR A 143 8.14 -5.62 24.36
CA TYR A 143 8.60 -5.00 25.60
C TYR A 143 8.88 -3.53 25.31
N ILE A 144 8.24 -2.65 26.06
CA ILE A 144 8.52 -1.22 26.04
C ILE A 144 9.56 -0.99 27.11
N ASN A 145 10.73 -0.49 26.73
CA ASN A 145 11.71 -0.03 27.70
C ASN A 145 11.27 1.37 28.18
N ASP A 146 10.59 1.41 29.31
CA ASP A 146 10.21 2.66 29.95
C ASP A 146 11.43 3.18 30.72
N ASN A 147 12.21 4.04 30.06
CA ASN A 147 13.36 4.72 30.69
C ASN A 147 12.89 5.83 31.63
N GLN A 148 12.07 5.47 32.63
CA GLN A 148 11.83 6.29 33.82
C GLN A 148 12.73 5.76 34.95
N ASN A 149 14.01 6.15 34.90
CA ASN A 149 14.95 6.27 36.02
C ASN A 149 16.23 6.94 35.55
#